data_AF-A0A7X7DZ52-F1
#
_entry.id   AF-A0A7X7DZ52-F1
#
_cell.length_a   1.000
_cell.length_b   1.000
_cell.length_c   1.000
_cell.angle_alpha   90.00
_cell.angle_beta   90.00
_cell.angle_gamma   90.00
#
_symmetry.space_group_name_H-M   'P 1'
#
loop_
_entity.id
_entity.type
_entity.pdbx_description
1 polymer ?
#
loop_
_entity_poly.entity_id
_entity_poly.type
_entity_poly.pdbx_seq_one_letter_code
_entity_poly.pdbx_strand_id
1 'polypeptide(L)'
;MNRMLKIGGILYIFDIVFDFEPADYKHCIDHFISDFEKVTGPDFTAEIETHIRDEYSTFRWILDEMIQRAGFKIIECRSSDGFTTEYHCVKECDK
;
A
#
# COMPACT_ATOMS: atom_id res chain seq x y z
N MET A 1 8.37 -10.72 9.60
CA MET A 1 9.16 -10.37 8.40
C MET A 1 10.60 -10.00 8.72
N ASN A 2 10.90 -8.99 9.54
CA ASN A 2 12.30 -8.58 9.82
C ASN A 2 13.24 -9.75 10.17
N ARG A 3 12.88 -10.60 11.14
CA ARG A 3 13.70 -11.74 11.59
C ARG A 3 13.90 -12.85 10.54
N MET A 4 13.15 -12.82 9.45
CA MET A 4 13.24 -13.80 8.35
C MET A 4 14.29 -13.42 7.31
N LEU A 5 14.74 -12.16 7.30
CA LEU A 5 15.68 -11.63 6.32
C LEU A 5 17.03 -11.30 6.98
N LYS A 6 18.12 -11.52 6.26
CA LYS A 6 19.46 -11.06 6.65
C LYS A 6 19.61 -9.56 6.35
N ILE A 7 20.59 -8.89 6.97
CA ILE A 7 20.99 -7.54 6.56
C ILE A 7 21.33 -7.54 5.06
N GLY A 8 20.84 -6.54 4.33
CA GLY A 8 20.89 -6.47 2.87
C GLY A 8 19.81 -7.28 2.15
N GLY A 9 19.00 -8.06 2.88
CA GLY A 9 17.88 -8.81 2.32
C GLY A 9 16.75 -7.90 1.85
N ILE A 10 16.04 -8.35 0.81
CA ILE A 10 14.98 -7.58 0.15
C ILE A 10 13.61 -7.98 0.71
N LEU A 11 12.80 -6.98 1.04
CA LEU A 11 11.37 -7.10 1.28
C LEU A 11 10.64 -6.38 0.16
N TYR A 12 9.77 -7.09 -0.55
CA TYR A 12 8.85 -6.51 -1.53
C TYR A 12 7.43 -6.52 -0.95
N ILE A 13 6.72 -5.40 -1.02
CA ILE A 13 5.33 -5.27 -0.59
C ILE A 13 4.54 -4.74 -1.78
N PHE A 14 3.37 -5.33 -2.02
CA PHE A 14 2.40 -4.84 -2.99
C PHE A 14 1.04 -4.90 -2.32
N ASP A 15 0.44 -3.73 -2.08
CA ASP A 15 -0.78 -3.62 -1.27
C ASP A 15 -1.59 -2.37 -1.63
N ILE A 16 -2.84 -2.30 -1.17
CA ILE A 16 -3.63 -1.07 -1.19
C ILE A 16 -3.18 -0.19 -0.04
N VAL A 17 -2.68 0.99 -0.39
CA VAL A 17 -2.14 1.99 0.53
C VAL A 17 -2.66 3.34 0.07
N PHE A 18 -3.22 4.11 1.00
CA PHE A 18 -3.75 5.42 0.67
C PHE A 18 -2.62 6.42 0.47
N ASP A 19 -2.34 6.75 -0.79
CA ASP A 19 -1.35 7.73 -1.22
C ASP A 19 -2.05 9.00 -1.75
N PHE A 20 -2.86 9.59 -0.88
CA PHE A 20 -3.59 10.83 -1.11
C PHE A 20 -3.77 11.58 0.22
N GLU A 21 -4.12 12.87 0.12
CA GLU A 21 -4.39 13.69 1.30
C GLU A 21 -5.67 13.23 2.01
N PRO A 22 -5.68 13.06 3.35
CA PRO A 22 -6.86 12.57 4.08
C PRO A 22 -8.13 13.40 3.84
N ALA A 23 -8.00 14.70 3.54
CA ALA A 23 -9.12 15.57 3.22
C ALA A 23 -9.85 15.17 1.92
N ASP A 24 -9.15 14.51 0.99
CA ASP A 24 -9.65 14.14 -0.34
C ASP A 24 -10.17 12.70 -0.39
N TYR A 25 -10.20 11.98 0.74
CA TYR A 25 -10.45 10.53 0.80
C TYR A 25 -11.68 10.08 0.02
N LYS A 26 -12.79 10.82 0.13
CA LYS A 26 -14.04 10.47 -0.54
C LYS A 26 -13.88 10.52 -2.05
N HIS A 27 -13.28 11.59 -2.56
CA HIS A 27 -13.09 11.77 -3.99
C HIS A 27 -12.15 10.69 -4.56
N CYS A 28 -11.02 10.45 -3.89
CA CYS A 28 -10.05 9.45 -4.31
C CYS A 28 -10.62 8.03 -4.32
N ILE A 29 -11.36 7.64 -3.26
CA ILE A 29 -11.97 6.30 -3.17
C ILE A 29 -13.06 6.14 -4.23
N ASP A 30 -13.96 7.12 -4.37
CA ASP A 30 -15.04 7.07 -5.36
C ASP A 30 -14.46 6.96 -6.79
N HIS A 31 -13.36 7.67 -7.08
CA HIS A 31 -12.67 7.61 -8.36
C HIS A 31 -11.99 6.25 -8.59
N PHE A 32 -11.28 5.72 -7.59
CA PHE A 32 -10.62 4.42 -7.68
C PHE A 32 -11.60 3.28 -7.94
N ILE A 33 -12.73 3.24 -7.22
CA ILE A 33 -13.77 2.22 -7.45
C ILE A 33 -14.30 2.31 -8.88
N SER A 34 -14.57 3.52 -9.38
CA SER A 34 -15.06 3.73 -10.75
C SER A 34 -14.06 3.30 -11.81
N ASP A 35 -12.77 3.56 -11.62
CA ASP A 35 -11.73 3.17 -12.57
C ASP A 35 -11.45 1.67 -12.52
N PHE A 36 -11.50 1.08 -11.32
CA PHE A 36 -11.36 -0.35 -11.14
C PHE A 36 -12.49 -1.13 -11.85
N GLU A 37 -13.74 -0.70 -11.66
CA GLU A 37 -14.91 -1.30 -12.34
C GLU A 37 -14.76 -1.31 -13.87
N LYS A 38 -14.20 -0.25 -14.47
CA LYS A 38 -13.95 -0.18 -15.92
C LYS A 38 -12.94 -1.21 -16.42
N VAL A 39 -11.99 -1.59 -15.56
CA VAL A 39 -10.90 -2.51 -15.91
C VAL A 39 -11.28 -3.97 -15.65
N THR A 40 -11.97 -4.26 -14.54
CA THR A 40 -12.25 -5.64 -14.10
C THR A 40 -13.67 -6.12 -14.37
N GLY A 41 -14.59 -5.21 -14.71
CA GLY A 41 -16.02 -5.50 -14.80
C GLY A 41 -16.72 -5.50 -13.44
N PRO A 42 -18.07 -5.58 -13.43
CA PRO A 42 -18.89 -5.32 -12.25
C PRO A 42 -18.71 -6.34 -11.12
N ASP A 43 -18.40 -7.60 -11.44
CA ASP A 43 -18.31 -8.69 -10.45
C ASP A 43 -17.18 -8.48 -9.44
N PHE A 44 -16.09 -7.80 -9.82
CA PHE A 44 -14.93 -7.53 -8.96
C PHE A 44 -15.05 -6.23 -8.14
N THR A 45 -16.05 -5.40 -8.43
CA THR A 45 -16.24 -4.10 -7.74
C THR A 45 -16.64 -4.31 -6.28
N ALA A 46 -17.49 -5.30 -6.01
CA ALA A 46 -17.92 -5.64 -4.67
C ALA A 46 -16.77 -6.14 -3.76
N GLU A 47 -15.76 -6.81 -4.34
CA GLU A 47 -14.58 -7.26 -3.59
C GLU A 47 -13.74 -6.07 -3.14
N ILE A 48 -13.49 -5.09 -4.02
CA ILE A 48 -12.74 -3.88 -3.66
C ILE A 48 -13.49 -3.02 -2.65
N GLU A 49 -14.81 -2.86 -2.79
CA GLU A 49 -15.61 -2.15 -1.80
C GLU A 49 -15.52 -2.80 -0.41
N THR A 50 -15.53 -4.14 -0.37
CA THR A 50 -15.38 -4.91 0.86
C THR A 50 -13.98 -4.71 1.44
N HIS A 51 -12.95 -4.81 0.60
CA HIS A 51 -11.57 -4.59 1.03
C HIS A 51 -11.37 -3.20 1.65
N ILE A 52 -11.83 -2.12 0.99
CA ILE A 52 -11.71 -0.75 1.51
C ILE A 52 -12.49 -0.57 2.82
N ARG A 53 -13.67 -1.19 2.95
CA ARG A 53 -14.54 -1.04 4.13
C ARG A 53 -14.03 -1.84 5.32
N ASP A 54 -13.54 -3.05 5.09
CA ASP A 54 -13.35 -4.05 6.14
C ASP A 54 -11.86 -4.32 6.46
N GLU A 55 -10.93 -4.03 5.55
CA GLU A 55 -9.50 -4.32 5.72
C GLU A 55 -8.66 -3.12 6.17
N TYR A 56 -9.27 -1.93 6.31
CA TYR A 56 -8.67 -0.72 6.90
C TYR A 56 -7.24 -0.43 6.41
N SER A 57 -7.08 -0.32 5.08
CA SER A 57 -5.81 0.03 4.45
C SER A 57 -5.18 1.28 5.07
N THR A 58 -3.86 1.29 5.09
CA THR A 58 -3.08 2.30 5.82
C THR A 58 -2.68 3.46 4.91
N PHE A 59 -2.57 4.68 5.45
CA PHE A 59 -1.98 5.80 4.72
C PHE A 59 -0.48 5.60 4.52
N ARG A 60 0.02 6.01 3.36
CA ARG A 60 1.43 5.86 2.98
C ARG A 60 2.39 6.35 4.06
N TRP A 61 2.15 7.54 4.61
CA TRP A 61 3.01 8.12 5.65
C TRP A 61 3.08 7.29 6.94
N ILE A 62 2.04 6.52 7.28
CA ILE A 62 2.06 5.58 8.41
C ILE A 62 2.87 4.34 8.03
N LEU A 63 2.60 3.77 6.86
CA LEU A 63 3.26 2.53 6.43
C LEU A 63 4.77 2.74 6.21
N ASP A 64 5.16 3.87 5.64
CA ASP A 64 6.56 4.28 5.47
C ASP A 64 7.30 4.27 6.81
N GLU A 65 6.70 4.91 7.81
CA GLU A 65 7.23 4.94 9.18
C GLU A 65 7.29 3.55 9.81
N MET A 66 6.27 2.70 9.62
CA MET A 66 6.28 1.33 10.13
C MET A 66 7.42 0.51 9.52
N ILE A 67 7.63 0.61 8.20
CA ILE A 67 8.72 -0.10 7.48
C ILE A 67 10.08 0.36 8.01
N GLN A 68 10.29 1.67 8.13
CA GLN A 68 11.54 2.24 8.65
C GLN A 68 11.79 1.88 10.11
N ARG A 69 10.74 1.91 10.94
CA ARG A 69 10.80 1.48 12.34
C ARG A 69 11.10 0.00 12.46
N ALA A 70 10.66 -0.83 11.52
CA ALA A 70 10.98 -2.25 11.47
C ALA A 70 12.39 -2.58 10.97
N GLY A 71 13.26 -1.58 10.73
CA GLY A 71 14.68 -1.80 10.36
C GLY A 71 14.93 -1.95 8.86
N PHE A 72 13.98 -1.56 8.02
CA PHE A 72 14.12 -1.54 6.58
C PHE A 72 14.28 -0.12 6.06
N LYS A 73 15.01 0.02 4.96
CA LYS A 73 15.02 1.24 4.17
C LYS A 73 14.21 1.03 2.91
N ILE A 74 13.33 1.98 2.62
CA ILE A 74 12.58 2.03 1.36
C ILE A 74 13.53 2.56 0.29
N ILE A 75 13.85 1.73 -0.70
CA ILE A 75 14.71 2.08 -1.83
C ILE A 75 13.86 2.70 -2.95
N GLU A 76 12.69 2.12 -3.17
CA GLU A 76 11.75 2.59 -4.16
C GLU A 76 10.32 2.36 -3.65
N CYS A 77 9.44 3.32 -3.95
CA CYS A 77 8.01 3.18 -3.70
C CYS A 77 7.25 3.78 -4.89
N ARG A 78 6.37 2.99 -5.49
CA ARG A 78 5.58 3.37 -6.66
C ARG A 78 4.10 3.23 -6.34
N SER A 79 3.34 4.29 -6.58
CA SER A 79 1.89 4.26 -6.57
C SER A 79 1.42 4.88 -7.88
N SER A 80 0.77 4.11 -8.74
CA SER A 80 0.35 4.57 -10.07
C SER A 80 -1.07 5.17 -10.07
N ASP A 81 -1.88 4.78 -9.10
CA ASP A 81 -3.31 5.10 -8.99
C ASP A 81 -3.68 5.73 -7.64
N GLY A 82 -2.70 5.95 -6.74
CA GLY A 82 -2.91 6.48 -5.40
C GLY A 82 -3.38 5.43 -4.38
N PHE A 83 -3.49 4.16 -4.79
CA PHE A 83 -3.97 3.05 -3.98
C PHE A 83 -2.99 1.86 -4.07
N THR A 84 -2.90 1.25 -5.23
CA THR A 84 -2.02 0.11 -5.49
C THR A 84 -0.56 0.55 -5.40
N THR A 85 0.12 0.15 -4.32
CA THR A 85 1.45 0.66 -4.00
C THR A 85 2.47 -0.47 -3.86
N GLU A 86 3.56 -0.35 -4.62
CA GLU A 86 4.72 -1.24 -4.59
C GLU A 86 5.82 -0.64 -3.73
N TYR A 87 6.35 -1.41 -2.79
CA TYR A 87 7.54 -1.08 -2.01
C TYR A 87 8.67 -2.05 -2.30
N HIS A 88 9.83 -1.49 -2.61
CA HIS A 88 11.09 -2.21 -2.63
C HIS A 88 11.95 -1.75 -1.45
N CYS A 89 12.12 -2.64 -0.47
CA CYS A 89 12.79 -2.34 0.78
C CYS A 89 14.02 -3.23 0.98
N VAL A 90 15.06 -2.68 1.60
CA VAL A 90 16.26 -3.42 1.99
C VAL A 90 16.41 -3.39 3.51
N LYS A 91 16.70 -4.53 4.13
CA LYS A 91 16.97 -4.60 5.56
C LYS A 91 18.31 -3.94 5.89
N GLU A 92 18.29 -2.86 6.66
CA GLU A 92 19.51 -2.15 7.08
C GLU A 92 19.97 -2.52 8.49
N CYS A 93 19.04 -2.84 9.39
CA CYS A 93 19.38 -3.22 10.76
C CYS A 93 18.42 -4.27 11.35
N ASP A 94 18.92 -4.95 12.37
CA ASP A 94 18.08 -5.69 13.31
C ASP A 94 17.57 -4.69 14.34
N LYS A 95 16.24 -4.57 14.45
CA LYS A 95 15.57 -3.83 15.52
C LYS A 95 14.83 -4.77 16.45
#